data_AF-A0A951KJP1-F1
#
_entry.id   AF-A0A951KJP1-F1
#
_cell.length_a   1.000
_cell.length_b   1.000
_cell.length_c   1.000
_cell.angle_alpha   90.00
_cell.angle_beta   90.00
_cell.angle_gamma   90.00
#
_symmetry.space_group_name_H-M   'P 1'
#
loop_
_entity.id
_entity.type
_entity.pdbx_description
1 polymer ?
#
loop_
_entity_poly.entity_id
_entity_poly.type
_entity_poly.pdbx_seq_one_letter_code
_entity_poly.pdbx_strand_id
1 'polypeptide(L)'
;MQYPTATVEQTREHLAQLMQFLNWLTPVIFVFSLVYAATALIFGDIATGISSGVIFGYGVVLLIARWYLSQKHVQLAIQLVCLGFLASALIIVLAQPALYPNMIIIPMLVVAIALPYLHGSVLWRLLVLCWAAVVVIVAIGIWRSTPSAVPLWFTDLLQMSAIAGTSAFGLFLLWQFHRRLLRMFQQMQATHSELQQAYSEVEERVNTQSRLLAALEQQHSTIDALSVPILPIAKDTWLLPLLGWIDQQRLEAIQARTLDTLYTQRGRLLIVDMTGITSLALEIASGLRDLVQSVRLLGAEVVIVGIRAEVAQTMTQSSVLIEGVQVERDVTVALEQVYATLHGHSPAENGWRV
;
A
#
# COMPACT_ATOMS: atom_id res chain seq x y z
N MET A 1 9.23 -5.89 0.18
CA MET A 1 8.71 -6.73 -0.92
C MET A 1 8.64 -8.16 -0.42
N GLN A 2 7.47 -8.60 0.01
CA GLN A 2 7.24 -9.91 0.60
C GLN A 2 6.69 -10.81 -0.52
N TYR A 3 7.49 -11.77 -0.97
CA TYR A 3 7.04 -12.75 -1.96
C TYR A 3 5.80 -13.48 -1.41
N PRO A 4 4.73 -13.69 -2.21
CA PRO A 4 3.59 -14.47 -1.74
C PRO A 4 4.07 -15.91 -1.52
N THR A 5 4.19 -16.29 -0.26
CA THR A 5 4.42 -17.67 0.15
C THR A 5 3.22 -18.48 -0.31
N ALA A 6 3.44 -19.46 -1.19
CA ALA A 6 2.41 -20.44 -1.58
C ALA A 6 1.67 -20.92 -0.33
N THR A 7 0.33 -20.98 -0.40
CA THR A 7 -0.46 -21.39 0.76
C THR A 7 -0.06 -22.81 1.18
N VAL A 8 -0.15 -23.12 2.47
CA VAL A 8 0.20 -24.45 3.02
C VAL A 8 -0.55 -25.57 2.27
N GLU A 9 -1.74 -25.25 1.76
CA GLU A 9 -2.61 -26.13 0.98
C GLU A 9 -2.07 -26.39 -0.43
N GLN A 10 -1.66 -25.35 -1.17
CA GLN A 10 -0.99 -25.50 -2.47
C GLN A 10 0.31 -26.31 -2.35
N THR A 11 1.08 -26.08 -1.29
CA THR A 11 2.32 -26.84 -1.04
C THR A 11 2.03 -28.33 -0.79
N ARG A 12 0.96 -28.66 -0.07
CA ARG A 12 0.54 -30.06 0.16
C ARG A 12 0.06 -30.74 -1.12
N GLU A 13 -0.70 -30.04 -1.95
CA GLU A 13 -1.23 -30.58 -3.20
C GLU A 13 -0.09 -30.90 -4.20
N HIS A 14 0.88 -30.00 -4.34
CA HIS A 14 2.06 -30.22 -5.17
C HIS A 14 2.93 -31.41 -4.70
N LEU A 15 2.98 -31.66 -3.39
CA LEU A 15 3.69 -32.80 -2.81
C LEU A 15 2.94 -34.12 -3.02
N ALA A 16 1.62 -34.12 -2.89
CA ALA A 16 0.79 -35.29 -3.16
C ALA A 16 0.94 -35.76 -4.61
N GLN A 17 0.94 -34.82 -5.57
CA GLN A 17 1.16 -35.10 -6.99
C GLN A 17 2.54 -35.72 -7.26
N LEU A 18 3.60 -35.16 -6.65
CA LEU A 18 4.96 -35.70 -6.79
C LEU A 18 5.08 -37.11 -6.20
N MET A 19 4.45 -37.34 -5.05
CA MET A 19 4.45 -38.65 -4.40
C MET A 19 3.66 -39.68 -5.22
N GLN A 20 2.53 -39.29 -5.80
CA GLN A 20 1.74 -40.14 -6.69
C GLN A 20 2.52 -40.51 -7.96
N PHE A 21 3.23 -39.55 -8.55
CA PHE A 21 4.12 -39.79 -9.69
C PHE A 21 5.22 -40.80 -9.35
N LEU A 22 5.93 -40.60 -8.23
CA LEU A 22 6.97 -41.53 -7.79
C LEU A 22 6.43 -42.92 -7.46
N ASN A 23 5.24 -43.00 -6.86
CA ASN A 23 4.58 -44.27 -6.56
C ASN A 23 4.27 -45.07 -7.83
N TRP A 24 3.86 -44.41 -8.91
CA TRP A 24 3.59 -45.05 -10.19
C TRP A 24 4.88 -45.39 -10.95
N LEU A 25 5.89 -44.51 -10.91
CA LEU A 25 7.15 -44.68 -11.64
C LEU A 25 8.03 -45.82 -11.08
N THR A 26 8.05 -46.00 -9.76
CA THR A 26 8.88 -47.01 -9.09
C THR A 26 8.63 -48.45 -9.59
N PRO A 27 7.40 -48.99 -9.60
CA PRO A 27 7.16 -50.36 -10.08
C PRO A 27 7.46 -50.51 -11.58
N VAL A 28 7.18 -49.47 -12.39
CA VAL A 28 7.51 -49.48 -13.81
C VAL A 28 9.00 -49.70 -14.03
N ILE A 29 9.86 -48.99 -13.29
CA ILE A 29 11.32 -49.13 -13.40
C ILE A 29 11.81 -50.53 -13.01
N PHE A 30 11.24 -51.13 -11.96
CA PHE A 30 11.59 -52.51 -11.58
C PHE A 30 11.17 -53.52 -12.65
N VAL A 31 10.00 -53.33 -13.28
CA VAL A 31 9.57 -54.17 -14.42
C VAL A 31 10.53 -54.02 -15.60
N PHE A 32 10.92 -52.79 -15.97
CA PHE A 32 11.91 -52.56 -17.03
C PHE A 32 13.27 -53.19 -16.70
N SER A 33 13.73 -53.08 -15.44
CA SER A 33 14.96 -53.73 -14.99
C SER A 33 14.89 -55.25 -15.17
N LEU A 34 13.77 -55.88 -14.81
CA LEU A 34 13.55 -57.33 -14.96
C LEU A 34 13.55 -57.76 -16.43
N VAL A 35 12.91 -56.96 -17.31
CA VAL A 35 12.90 -57.21 -18.76
C VAL A 35 14.33 -57.15 -19.31
N TYR A 36 15.10 -56.11 -18.96
CA TYR A 36 16.50 -55.99 -19.39
C TYR A 36 17.37 -57.12 -18.81
N ALA A 37 17.11 -57.58 -17.57
CA ALA A 37 17.81 -58.73 -16.99
C ALA A 37 17.54 -60.01 -17.79
N ALA A 38 16.27 -60.25 -18.16
CA ALA A 38 15.88 -61.40 -18.97
C ALA A 38 16.52 -61.33 -20.36
N THR A 39 16.54 -60.16 -21.00
CA THR A 39 17.23 -59.95 -22.28
C THR A 39 18.73 -60.23 -22.16
N ALA A 40 19.39 -59.76 -21.09
CA ALA A 40 20.81 -60.03 -20.87
C ALA A 40 21.11 -61.54 -20.72
N LEU A 41 20.24 -62.28 -20.03
CA LEU A 41 20.39 -63.74 -19.87
C LEU A 41 20.14 -64.52 -21.17
N ILE A 42 19.14 -64.11 -21.97
CA ILE A 42 18.79 -64.79 -23.22
C ILE A 42 19.86 -64.59 -24.29
N PHE A 43 20.38 -63.37 -24.42
CA PHE A 43 21.34 -63.02 -25.47
C PHE A 43 22.81 -63.07 -25.01
N GLY A 44 23.07 -63.32 -23.71
CA GLY A 44 24.42 -63.40 -23.16
C GLY A 44 25.19 -62.07 -23.18
N ASP A 45 24.50 -60.93 -23.29
CA ASP A 45 25.12 -59.61 -23.39
C ASP A 45 25.37 -58.98 -22.01
N ILE A 46 26.65 -58.88 -21.64
CA ILE A 46 27.09 -58.26 -20.37
C ILE A 46 26.68 -56.79 -20.31
N ALA A 47 26.69 -56.07 -21.44
CA ALA A 47 26.36 -54.65 -21.47
C ALA A 47 24.87 -54.42 -21.11
N THR A 48 23.97 -55.26 -21.62
CA THR A 48 22.55 -55.26 -21.24
C THR A 48 22.35 -55.60 -19.76
N GLY A 49 23.17 -56.50 -19.22
CA GLY A 49 23.18 -56.85 -17.80
C GLY A 49 23.56 -55.68 -16.89
N ILE A 50 24.59 -54.90 -17.28
CA ILE A 50 24.97 -53.66 -16.58
C ILE A 50 23.81 -52.65 -16.62
N SER A 51 23.19 -52.45 -17.77
CA SER A 51 22.02 -51.57 -17.90
C SER A 51 20.87 -51.99 -16.97
N SER A 52 20.58 -53.29 -16.86
CA SER A 52 19.58 -53.80 -15.91
C SER A 52 19.90 -53.46 -14.45
N GLY A 53 21.17 -53.65 -14.04
CA GLY A 53 21.63 -53.32 -12.69
C GLY A 53 21.55 -51.83 -12.38
N VAL A 54 21.83 -50.97 -13.36
CA VAL A 54 21.69 -49.51 -13.23
C VAL A 54 20.23 -49.11 -13.09
N ILE A 55 19.33 -49.68 -13.90
CA ILE A 55 17.88 -49.43 -13.82
C ILE A 55 17.34 -49.91 -12.46
N PHE A 56 17.80 -51.07 -11.97
CA PHE A 56 17.44 -51.58 -10.65
C PHE A 56 17.90 -50.63 -9.53
N GLY A 57 19.17 -50.22 -9.56
CA GLY A 57 19.74 -49.29 -8.60
C GLY A 57 19.00 -47.94 -8.60
N TYR A 58 18.57 -47.48 -9.79
CA TYR A 58 17.74 -46.29 -9.89
C TYR A 58 16.35 -46.48 -9.24
N GLY A 59 15.75 -47.67 -9.34
CA GLY A 59 14.55 -48.04 -8.59
C GLY A 59 14.73 -47.91 -7.07
N VAL A 60 15.90 -48.27 -6.53
CA VAL A 60 16.24 -48.10 -5.12
C VAL A 60 16.40 -46.60 -4.76
N VAL A 61 17.03 -45.81 -5.62
CA VAL A 61 17.13 -44.35 -5.45
C VAL A 61 15.74 -43.71 -5.36
N LEU A 62 14.76 -44.17 -6.16
CA LEU A 62 13.38 -43.69 -6.07
C LEU A 62 12.71 -44.06 -4.74
N LEU A 63 12.96 -45.27 -4.20
CA LEU A 63 12.46 -45.65 -2.87
C LEU A 63 13.06 -44.76 -1.77
N ILE A 64 14.35 -44.45 -1.84
CA ILE A 64 15.02 -43.53 -0.92
C ILE A 64 14.44 -42.12 -1.05
N ALA A 65 14.21 -41.64 -2.27
CA ALA A 65 13.57 -40.34 -2.51
C ALA A 65 12.14 -40.28 -1.92
N ARG A 66 11.37 -41.37 -2.04
CA ARG A 66 10.04 -41.48 -1.42
C ARG A 66 10.11 -41.39 0.10
N TRP A 67 11.12 -42.01 0.71
CA TRP A 67 11.38 -41.89 2.14
C TRP A 67 11.77 -40.46 2.55
N TYR A 68 12.61 -39.77 1.78
CA TYR A 68 12.92 -38.35 2.05
C TYR A 68 11.70 -37.43 1.90
N LEU A 69 10.79 -37.74 0.97
CA LEU A 69 9.51 -37.03 0.82
C LEU A 69 8.58 -37.21 2.02
N SER A 70 8.53 -38.40 2.64
CA SER A 70 7.74 -38.60 3.85
C SER A 70 8.29 -37.81 5.04
N GLN A 71 9.61 -37.56 5.06
CA GLN A 71 10.29 -36.73 6.06
C GLN A 71 10.21 -35.22 5.77
N LYS A 72 9.39 -34.77 4.80
CA LYS A 72 9.22 -33.36 4.38
C LYS A 72 10.49 -32.69 3.83
N HIS A 73 11.54 -33.44 3.50
CA HIS A 73 12.76 -32.92 2.86
C HIS A 73 12.64 -32.93 1.32
N VAL A 74 11.72 -32.12 0.81
CA VAL A 74 11.30 -32.10 -0.61
C VAL A 74 12.46 -31.80 -1.56
N GLN A 75 13.27 -30.80 -1.23
CA GLN A 75 14.35 -30.34 -2.10
C GLN A 75 15.44 -31.40 -2.27
N LEU A 76 15.80 -32.11 -1.20
CA LEU A 76 16.78 -33.20 -1.23
C LEU A 76 16.24 -34.40 -2.03
N ALA A 77 14.96 -34.74 -1.85
CA ALA A 77 14.34 -35.83 -2.60
C ALA A 77 14.36 -35.57 -4.11
N ILE A 78 14.02 -34.35 -4.55
CA ILE A 78 14.02 -33.98 -5.96
C ILE A 78 15.44 -33.98 -6.52
N GLN A 79 16.41 -33.42 -5.80
CA GLN A 79 17.81 -33.45 -6.24
C GLN A 79 18.34 -34.88 -6.38
N LEU A 80 17.98 -35.77 -5.45
CA LEU A 80 18.37 -37.18 -5.49
C LEU A 80 17.75 -37.92 -6.68
N VAL A 81 16.48 -37.66 -7.00
CA VAL A 81 15.80 -38.20 -8.20
C VAL A 81 16.47 -37.68 -9.47
N CYS A 82 16.69 -36.37 -9.57
CA CYS A 82 17.30 -35.75 -10.76
C CYS A 82 18.73 -36.24 -10.98
N LEU A 83 19.56 -36.24 -9.95
CA LEU A 83 20.96 -36.68 -10.04
C LEU A 83 21.05 -38.19 -10.29
N GLY A 84 20.15 -38.98 -9.71
CA GLY A 84 20.03 -40.41 -9.98
C GLY A 84 19.68 -40.72 -11.43
N PHE A 85 18.73 -39.98 -12.03
CA PHE A 85 18.37 -40.13 -13.45
C PHE A 85 19.53 -39.77 -14.39
N LEU A 86 20.28 -38.70 -14.07
CA LEU A 86 21.40 -38.27 -14.90
C LEU A 86 22.59 -39.22 -14.79
N ALA A 87 22.89 -39.71 -13.58
CA ALA A 87 23.92 -40.70 -13.36
C ALA A 87 23.59 -42.03 -14.05
N SER A 88 22.34 -42.50 -13.95
CA SER A 88 21.92 -43.75 -14.60
C SER A 88 22.00 -43.64 -16.12
N ALA A 89 21.56 -42.53 -16.72
CA ALA A 89 21.70 -42.28 -18.15
C ALA A 89 23.16 -42.32 -18.62
N LEU A 90 24.07 -41.70 -17.86
CA LEU A 90 25.49 -41.66 -18.19
C LEU A 90 26.14 -43.06 -18.11
N ILE A 91 25.82 -43.84 -17.06
CA ILE A 91 26.36 -45.20 -16.89
C ILE A 91 25.83 -46.13 -17.99
N ILE A 92 24.54 -46.01 -18.34
CA ILE A 92 23.94 -46.81 -19.42
C ILE A 92 24.59 -46.49 -20.77
N VAL A 93 24.85 -45.21 -21.10
CA VAL A 93 25.56 -44.86 -22.34
C VAL A 93 27.02 -45.34 -22.35
N LEU A 94 27.68 -45.33 -21.20
CA LEU A 94 29.04 -45.88 -21.09
C LEU A 94 29.09 -47.39 -21.33
N ALA A 95 28.06 -48.12 -20.88
CA ALA A 95 27.91 -49.56 -21.08
C ALA A 95 27.42 -49.90 -22.50
N GLN A 96 26.47 -49.14 -23.03
CA GLN A 96 25.80 -49.36 -24.32
C GLN A 96 25.74 -48.06 -25.13
N PRO A 97 26.83 -47.69 -25.84
CA PRO A 97 26.90 -46.44 -26.61
C PRO A 97 25.79 -46.33 -27.67
N ALA A 98 25.33 -47.45 -28.22
CA ALA A 98 24.23 -47.49 -29.20
C ALA A 98 22.89 -46.92 -28.66
N LEU A 99 22.69 -46.86 -27.35
CA LEU A 99 21.48 -46.32 -26.73
C LEU A 99 21.54 -44.80 -26.50
N TYR A 100 22.61 -44.12 -26.91
CA TYR A 100 22.73 -42.66 -26.71
C TYR A 100 21.53 -41.84 -27.21
N PRO A 101 20.85 -42.16 -28.33
CA PRO A 101 19.71 -41.36 -28.78
C PRO A 101 18.56 -41.42 -27.75
N ASN A 102 18.32 -42.60 -27.17
CA ASN A 102 17.27 -42.79 -26.16
C ASN A 102 17.60 -42.06 -24.84
N MET A 103 18.88 -41.92 -24.50
CA MET A 103 19.31 -41.29 -23.26
C MET A 103 19.20 -39.76 -23.28
N ILE A 104 19.06 -39.12 -24.46
CA ILE A 104 18.86 -37.67 -24.60
C ILE A 104 17.53 -37.21 -23.97
N ILE A 105 16.53 -38.08 -23.93
CA ILE A 105 15.21 -37.78 -23.35
C ILE A 105 15.30 -37.61 -21.83
N ILE A 106 16.23 -38.31 -21.16
CA ILE A 106 16.30 -38.34 -19.70
C ILE A 106 16.64 -36.96 -19.11
N PRO A 107 17.66 -36.21 -19.58
CA PRO A 107 17.89 -34.85 -19.14
C PRO A 107 16.71 -33.90 -19.36
N MET A 108 15.93 -34.06 -20.44
CA MET A 108 14.72 -33.26 -20.68
C MET A 108 13.61 -33.60 -19.68
N LEU A 109 13.40 -34.89 -19.39
CA LEU A 109 12.48 -35.35 -18.35
C LEU A 109 12.87 -34.82 -16.97
N VAL A 110 14.17 -34.81 -16.64
CA VAL A 110 14.68 -34.24 -15.39
C VAL A 110 14.35 -32.76 -15.27
N VAL A 111 14.52 -31.98 -16.35
CA VAL A 111 14.12 -30.56 -16.37
C VAL A 111 12.60 -30.41 -16.20
N ALA A 112 11.80 -31.24 -16.89
CA ALA A 112 10.33 -31.20 -16.79
C ALA A 112 9.84 -31.43 -15.35
N ILE A 113 10.43 -32.41 -14.65
CA ILE A 113 10.11 -32.75 -13.27
C ILE A 113 10.62 -31.67 -12.32
N ALA A 114 11.79 -31.07 -12.59
CA ALA A 114 12.41 -30.09 -11.69
C ALA A 114 11.77 -28.70 -11.76
N LEU A 115 11.30 -28.27 -12.93
CA LEU A 115 10.82 -26.90 -13.20
C LEU A 115 9.68 -26.39 -12.29
N PRO A 116 8.73 -27.22 -11.81
CA PRO A 116 7.68 -26.77 -10.89
C PRO A 116 8.20 -26.52 -9.46
N TYR A 117 9.29 -27.19 -9.06
CA TYR A 117 9.69 -27.27 -7.66
C TYR A 117 11.00 -26.54 -7.34
N LEU A 118 11.94 -26.48 -8.28
CA LEU A 118 13.22 -25.81 -8.10
C LEU A 118 13.13 -24.36 -8.62
N HIS A 119 13.61 -23.43 -7.80
CA HIS A 119 13.65 -21.99 -8.12
C HIS A 119 15.07 -21.43 -7.92
N GLY A 120 15.38 -20.31 -8.57
CA GLY A 120 16.63 -19.57 -8.41
C GLY A 120 17.89 -20.32 -8.87
N SER A 121 19.01 -20.13 -8.15
CA SER A 121 20.34 -20.62 -8.55
C SER A 121 20.47 -22.16 -8.57
N VAL A 122 19.58 -22.89 -7.89
CA VAL A 122 19.57 -24.37 -7.92
C VAL A 122 19.02 -24.87 -9.26
N LEU A 123 17.95 -24.26 -9.77
CA LEU A 123 17.39 -24.61 -11.09
C LEU A 123 18.39 -24.32 -12.20
N TRP A 124 19.06 -23.17 -12.16
CA TRP A 124 20.04 -22.81 -13.19
C TRP A 124 21.22 -23.79 -13.24
N ARG A 125 21.78 -24.16 -12.07
CA ARG A 125 22.83 -25.20 -12.00
C ARG A 125 22.35 -26.53 -12.56
N LEU A 126 21.12 -26.93 -12.28
CA LEU A 126 20.54 -28.17 -12.80
C LEU A 126 20.32 -28.12 -14.32
N LEU A 127 19.88 -26.99 -14.88
CA LEU A 127 19.74 -26.80 -16.32
C LEU A 127 21.09 -26.93 -17.05
N VAL A 128 22.13 -26.27 -16.53
CA VAL A 128 23.50 -26.36 -17.07
C VAL A 128 24.02 -27.80 -16.98
N LEU A 129 23.76 -28.48 -15.85
CA LEU A 129 24.17 -29.86 -15.65
C LEU A 129 23.43 -30.83 -16.59
N CYS A 130 22.12 -30.66 -16.81
CA CYS A 130 21.36 -31.43 -17.79
C CYS A 130 21.89 -31.20 -19.23
N TRP A 131 22.18 -29.96 -19.60
CA TRP A 131 22.75 -29.65 -20.91
C TRP A 131 24.13 -30.29 -21.09
N ALA A 132 25.02 -30.17 -20.10
CA ALA A 132 26.33 -30.81 -20.11
C ALA A 132 26.21 -32.34 -20.20
N ALA A 133 25.25 -32.95 -19.48
CA ALA A 133 24.98 -34.37 -19.57
C ALA A 133 24.55 -34.79 -20.98
N VAL A 134 23.69 -34.04 -21.66
CA VAL A 134 23.32 -34.31 -23.08
C VAL A 134 24.56 -34.29 -23.97
N VAL A 135 25.42 -33.28 -23.84
CA VAL A 135 26.66 -33.17 -24.63
C VAL A 135 27.57 -34.38 -24.39
N VAL A 136 27.76 -34.78 -23.13
CA VAL A 136 28.59 -35.93 -22.76
C VAL A 136 27.99 -37.24 -23.28
N ILE A 137 26.68 -37.44 -23.14
CA ILE A 137 25.94 -38.61 -23.65
C ILE A 137 26.15 -38.77 -25.15
N VAL A 138 25.95 -37.68 -25.91
CA VAL A 138 26.13 -37.68 -27.37
C VAL A 138 27.59 -37.93 -27.74
N ALA A 139 28.54 -37.28 -27.05
CA ALA A 139 29.96 -37.46 -27.32
C ALA A 139 30.42 -38.91 -27.10
N ILE A 140 30.00 -39.55 -25.99
CA ILE A 140 30.33 -40.96 -25.71
C ILE A 140 29.68 -41.88 -26.74
N GLY A 141 28.41 -41.65 -27.07
CA GLY A 141 27.66 -42.43 -28.06
C GLY A 141 28.34 -42.45 -29.43
N ILE A 142 28.74 -41.28 -29.92
CA ILE A 142 29.45 -41.14 -31.21
C ILE A 142 30.84 -41.78 -31.13
N TRP A 143 31.61 -41.48 -30.08
CA TRP A 143 33.03 -41.87 -30.02
C TRP A 143 33.25 -43.37 -29.78
N ARG A 144 32.37 -44.03 -29.02
CA ARG A 144 32.45 -45.47 -28.70
C ARG A 144 31.46 -46.31 -29.49
N SER A 145 31.18 -45.99 -30.75
CA SER A 145 30.30 -46.80 -31.60
C SER A 145 30.85 -48.22 -31.79
N THR A 146 30.54 -49.14 -30.86
CA THR A 146 30.88 -50.55 -30.95
C THR A 146 29.91 -51.24 -31.90
N PRO A 147 30.35 -52.17 -32.75
CA PRO A 147 29.44 -52.99 -33.54
C PRO A 147 28.49 -53.73 -32.60
N SER A 148 27.21 -53.40 -32.63
CA SER A 148 26.20 -54.12 -31.86
C SER A 148 25.93 -55.46 -32.53
N ALA A 149 25.86 -56.55 -31.74
CA ALA A 149 25.36 -57.84 -32.22
C ALA A 149 23.84 -57.83 -32.57
N VAL A 150 23.20 -56.67 -32.37
CA VAL A 150 21.77 -56.45 -32.54
C VAL A 150 21.47 -56.13 -34.01
N PRO A 151 20.37 -56.66 -34.60
CA PRO A 151 20.01 -56.39 -36.00
C PRO A 151 19.84 -54.91 -36.33
N LEU A 152 20.27 -54.50 -37.54
CA LEU A 152 20.20 -53.11 -38.03
C LEU A 152 18.77 -52.52 -38.00
N TRP A 153 17.76 -53.31 -38.38
CA TRP A 153 16.36 -52.85 -38.34
C TRP A 153 15.92 -52.47 -36.93
N PHE A 154 16.48 -53.12 -35.90
CA PHE A 154 16.15 -52.86 -34.51
C PHE A 154 16.86 -51.60 -34.00
N THR A 155 18.12 -51.38 -34.38
CA THR A 155 18.84 -50.15 -34.03
C THR A 155 18.26 -48.92 -34.71
N ASP A 156 17.85 -49.03 -35.98
CA ASP A 156 17.19 -47.93 -36.70
C ASP A 156 15.83 -47.59 -36.09
N LEU A 157 15.05 -48.62 -35.71
CA LEU A 157 13.77 -48.45 -35.03
C LEU A 157 13.93 -47.79 -33.64
N LEU A 158 14.99 -48.14 -32.90
CA LEU A 158 15.35 -47.47 -31.65
C LEU A 158 15.75 -46.00 -31.85
N GLN A 159 16.47 -45.68 -32.93
CA GLN A 159 16.85 -44.30 -33.21
C GLN A 159 15.65 -43.45 -33.67
N MET A 160 14.74 -44.03 -34.45
CA MET A 160 13.48 -43.38 -34.82
C MET A 160 12.62 -43.10 -33.59
N SER A 161 12.51 -44.05 -32.65
CA SER A 161 11.76 -43.85 -31.41
C SER A 161 12.40 -42.79 -30.50
N ALA A 162 13.73 -42.71 -30.46
CA ALA A 162 14.46 -41.67 -29.74
C ALA A 162 14.18 -40.26 -30.27
N ILE A 163 14.25 -40.06 -31.60
CA ILE A 163 14.00 -38.76 -32.23
C ILE A 163 12.55 -38.34 -32.04
N ALA A 164 11.62 -39.27 -32.27
CA ALA A 164 10.19 -39.05 -32.05
C ALA A 164 9.90 -38.72 -30.57
N GLY A 165 10.52 -39.47 -29.64
CA GLY A 165 10.39 -39.27 -28.20
C GLY A 165 10.92 -37.92 -27.76
N THR A 166 12.12 -37.54 -28.18
CA THR A 166 12.74 -36.23 -27.86
C THR A 166 11.90 -35.08 -28.40
N SER A 167 11.41 -35.20 -29.64
CA SER A 167 10.55 -34.18 -30.25
C SER A 167 9.22 -34.05 -29.52
N ALA A 168 8.56 -35.17 -29.21
CA ALA A 168 7.32 -35.20 -28.44
C ALA A 168 7.52 -34.60 -27.04
N PHE A 169 8.65 -34.90 -26.38
CA PHE A 169 8.98 -34.36 -25.07
C PHE A 169 9.22 -32.85 -25.12
N GLY A 170 9.91 -32.37 -26.15
CA GLY A 170 10.10 -30.93 -26.39
C GLY A 170 8.77 -30.20 -26.59
N LEU A 171 7.88 -30.74 -27.43
CA LEU A 171 6.53 -30.19 -27.65
C LEU A 171 5.70 -30.21 -26.36
N PHE A 172 5.77 -31.30 -25.60
CA PHE A 172 5.10 -31.43 -24.31
C PHE A 172 5.58 -30.36 -23.32
N LEU A 173 6.89 -30.13 -23.22
CA LEU A 173 7.47 -29.08 -22.37
C LEU A 173 7.03 -27.68 -22.78
N LEU A 174 7.02 -27.38 -24.07
CA LEU A 174 6.53 -26.10 -24.59
C LEU A 174 5.05 -25.89 -24.26
N TRP A 175 4.23 -26.93 -24.42
CA TRP A 175 2.82 -26.90 -24.04
C TRP A 175 2.62 -26.73 -22.54
N GLN A 176 3.40 -27.42 -21.71
CA GLN A 176 3.38 -27.28 -20.25
C GLN A 176 3.76 -25.86 -19.82
N PHE A 177 4.80 -25.29 -20.42
CA PHE A 177 5.24 -23.92 -20.16
C PHE A 177 4.17 -22.92 -20.59
N HIS A 178 3.60 -23.07 -21.79
CA HIS A 178 2.52 -22.23 -22.29
C HIS A 178 1.32 -22.24 -21.34
N ARG A 179 0.87 -23.43 -20.89
CA ARG A 179 -0.20 -23.56 -19.90
C ARG A 179 0.14 -22.94 -18.55
N ARG A 180 1.40 -22.98 -18.13
CA ARG A 180 1.84 -22.32 -16.88
C ARG A 180 1.80 -20.79 -17.03
N LEU A 181 2.27 -20.28 -18.16
CA LEU A 181 2.30 -18.85 -18.44
C LEU A 181 0.89 -18.26 -18.54
N LEU A 182 -0.04 -18.97 -19.19
CA LEU A 182 -1.45 -18.57 -19.23
C LEU A 182 -2.09 -18.50 -17.84
N ARG A 183 -1.83 -19.48 -16.97
CA ARG A 183 -2.32 -19.48 -15.58
C ARG A 183 -1.79 -18.27 -14.79
N MET A 184 -0.50 -17.95 -14.94
CA MET A 184 0.10 -16.79 -14.29
C MET A 184 -0.50 -15.48 -14.79
N PHE A 185 -0.76 -15.38 -16.09
CA PHE A 185 -1.39 -14.21 -16.69
C PHE A 185 -2.80 -13.97 -16.13
N GLN A 186 -3.61 -15.03 -16.03
CA GLN A 186 -4.96 -14.95 -15.44
C GLN A 186 -4.91 -14.51 -13.96
N GLN A 187 -4.00 -15.08 -13.17
CA GLN A 187 -3.86 -14.72 -11.76
C GLN A 187 -3.42 -13.26 -11.57
N MET A 188 -2.50 -12.78 -12.42
CA MET A 188 -2.06 -11.39 -12.42
C MET A 188 -3.21 -10.44 -12.76
N GLN A 189 -4.06 -10.79 -13.72
CA GLN A 189 -5.24 -9.99 -14.07
C GLN A 189 -6.25 -9.91 -12.91
N ALA A 190 -6.55 -11.03 -12.24
CA ALA A 190 -7.46 -11.04 -11.09
C ALA A 190 -6.93 -10.17 -9.94
N THR A 191 -5.63 -10.31 -9.62
CA THR A 191 -4.97 -9.48 -8.61
C THR A 191 -5.04 -8.00 -8.97
N HIS A 192 -4.85 -7.66 -10.25
CA HIS A 192 -4.95 -6.27 -10.73
C HIS A 192 -6.36 -5.70 -10.58
N SER A 193 -7.41 -6.49 -10.86
CA SER A 193 -8.79 -6.05 -10.69
C SER A 193 -9.16 -5.79 -9.23
N GLU A 194 -8.72 -6.65 -8.30
CA GLU A 194 -8.92 -6.45 -6.86
C GLU A 194 -8.21 -5.18 -6.37
N LEU A 195 -6.96 -4.98 -6.80
CA LEU A 195 -6.18 -3.81 -6.46
C LEU A 195 -6.85 -2.52 -6.98
N GLN A 196 -7.37 -2.53 -8.21
CA GLN A 196 -8.10 -1.39 -8.78
C GLN A 196 -9.38 -1.07 -8.01
N GLN A 197 -10.13 -2.07 -7.57
CA GLN A 197 -11.31 -1.85 -6.73
C GLN A 197 -10.94 -1.18 -5.40
N ALA A 198 -9.90 -1.68 -4.72
CA ALA A 198 -9.41 -1.09 -3.48
C ALA A 198 -8.97 0.38 -3.67
N TYR A 199 -8.32 0.71 -4.79
CA TYR A 199 -7.97 2.10 -5.11
C TYR A 199 -9.21 2.99 -5.29
N SER A 200 -10.24 2.51 -6.01
CA SER A 200 -11.47 3.29 -6.23
C SER A 200 -12.23 3.58 -4.93
N GLU A 201 -12.26 2.63 -3.99
CA GLU A 201 -12.88 2.83 -2.68
C GLU A 201 -12.13 3.89 -1.86
N VAL A 202 -10.79 3.86 -1.89
CA VAL A 202 -9.97 4.87 -1.21
C VAL A 202 -10.19 6.25 -1.82
N GLU A 203 -10.28 6.35 -3.15
CA GLU A 203 -10.54 7.61 -3.85
C GLU A 203 -11.91 8.20 -3.48
N GLU A 204 -12.95 7.37 -3.36
CA GLU A 204 -14.28 7.79 -2.91
C GLU A 204 -14.26 8.31 -1.46
N ARG A 205 -13.52 7.63 -0.56
CA ARG A 205 -13.33 8.08 0.83
C ARG A 205 -12.63 9.44 0.88
N VAL A 206 -11.56 9.63 0.09
CA VAL A 206 -10.83 10.90 0.01
C VAL A 206 -11.71 12.03 -0.54
N ASN A 207 -12.51 11.76 -1.58
CA ASN A 207 -13.43 12.74 -2.13
C ASN A 207 -14.54 13.11 -1.13
N THR A 208 -15.07 12.13 -0.40
CA THR A 208 -16.08 12.36 0.64
C THR A 208 -15.51 13.21 1.77
N GLN A 209 -14.29 12.91 2.23
CA GLN A 209 -13.62 13.70 3.26
C GLN A 209 -13.36 15.14 2.79
N SER A 210 -12.90 15.31 1.55
CA SER A 210 -12.69 16.63 0.94
C SER A 210 -13.98 17.46 0.89
N ARG A 211 -15.11 16.85 0.54
CA ARG A 211 -16.43 17.53 0.53
C ARG A 211 -16.88 17.93 1.94
N LEU A 212 -16.65 17.08 2.94
CA LEU A 212 -16.96 17.40 4.33
C LEU A 212 -16.12 18.58 4.83
N LEU A 213 -14.82 18.60 4.52
CA LEU A 213 -13.94 19.73 4.85
C LEU A 213 -14.41 21.04 4.18
N ALA A 214 -14.74 21.00 2.88
CA ALA A 214 -15.26 22.17 2.18
C ALA A 214 -16.60 22.67 2.77
N ALA A 215 -17.48 21.75 3.18
CA ALA A 215 -18.75 22.11 3.83
C ALA A 215 -18.53 22.76 5.21
N LEU A 216 -17.54 22.27 5.99
CA LEU A 216 -17.18 22.86 7.28
C LEU A 216 -16.59 24.27 7.09
N GLU A 217 -15.71 24.47 6.11
CA GLU A 217 -15.19 25.80 5.77
C GLU A 217 -16.32 26.78 5.42
N GLN A 218 -17.30 26.32 4.64
CA GLN A 218 -18.46 27.13 4.29
C GLN A 218 -19.33 27.47 5.51
N GLN A 219 -19.56 26.52 6.43
CA GLN A 219 -20.29 26.79 7.68
C GLN A 219 -19.55 27.81 8.56
N HIS A 220 -18.23 27.68 8.70
CA HIS A 220 -17.42 28.63 9.46
C HIS A 220 -17.51 30.05 8.88
N SER A 221 -17.45 30.21 7.55
CA SER A 221 -17.55 31.54 6.91
C SER A 221 -18.88 32.26 7.16
N THR A 222 -19.96 31.52 7.43
CA THR A 222 -21.29 32.08 7.72
C THR A 222 -21.41 32.58 9.17
N ILE A 223 -20.67 31.96 10.09
CA ILE A 223 -20.68 32.33 11.52
C ILE A 223 -19.96 33.67 11.75
N ASP A 224 -18.91 33.97 10.98
CA ASP A 224 -18.15 35.22 11.13
C ASP A 224 -18.93 36.48 10.69
N ALA A 225 -19.96 36.31 9.85
CA ALA A 225 -20.76 37.43 9.32
C ALA A 225 -21.79 38.02 10.31
N LEU A 226 -21.99 37.43 11.50
CA LEU A 226 -23.08 37.80 12.43
C LEU A 226 -22.69 38.65 13.65
N SER A 227 -21.42 39.09 13.78
CA SER A 227 -20.83 39.33 15.11
C SER A 227 -20.51 40.78 15.54
N VAL A 228 -21.21 41.80 15.02
CA VAL A 228 -21.05 43.19 15.53
C VAL A 228 -22.39 43.87 15.83
N PRO A 229 -23.03 43.61 16.97
CA PRO A 229 -24.27 44.28 17.33
C PRO A 229 -23.98 45.68 17.88
N ILE A 230 -24.14 46.74 17.08
CA ILE A 230 -24.31 48.10 17.61
C ILE A 230 -25.79 48.32 17.94
N LEU A 231 -26.10 48.68 19.19
CA LEU A 231 -27.45 48.64 19.76
C LEU A 231 -27.91 50.03 20.19
N PRO A 232 -29.13 50.48 19.84
CA PRO A 232 -29.69 51.71 20.38
C PRO A 232 -30.16 51.47 21.82
N ILE A 233 -29.71 52.29 22.77
CA ILE A 233 -30.05 52.12 24.19
C ILE A 233 -30.84 53.31 24.77
N ALA A 234 -30.72 54.48 24.16
CA ALA A 234 -31.53 55.66 24.46
C ALA A 234 -31.61 56.58 23.24
N LYS A 235 -32.35 57.69 23.34
CA LYS A 235 -32.44 58.68 22.26
C LYS A 235 -31.02 59.19 21.92
N ASP A 236 -30.69 59.11 20.63
CA ASP A 236 -29.38 59.50 20.08
C ASP A 236 -28.17 58.78 20.73
N THR A 237 -28.38 57.67 21.45
CA THR A 237 -27.35 56.94 22.22
C THR A 237 -27.23 55.48 21.80
N TRP A 238 -26.00 55.05 21.51
CA TRP A 238 -25.67 53.73 20.97
C TRP A 238 -24.68 52.99 21.86
N LEU A 239 -24.81 51.67 21.94
CA LEU A 239 -23.91 50.76 22.64
C LEU A 239 -23.19 49.86 21.64
N LEU A 240 -21.87 49.81 21.73
CA LEU A 240 -21.01 48.88 21.02
C LEU A 240 -20.35 47.94 22.03
N PRO A 241 -20.90 46.74 22.28
CA PRO A 241 -20.27 45.73 23.11
C PRO A 241 -19.16 45.01 22.35
N LEU A 242 -17.95 45.07 22.89
CA LEU A 242 -16.79 44.37 22.37
C LEU A 242 -16.57 43.08 23.18
N LEU A 243 -16.84 41.94 22.55
CA LEU A 243 -16.81 40.61 23.18
C LEU A 243 -15.70 39.74 22.61
N GLY A 244 -14.88 39.14 23.47
CA GLY A 244 -13.92 38.10 23.11
C GLY A 244 -12.67 38.63 22.38
N TRP A 245 -12.06 37.77 21.57
CA TRP A 245 -10.87 38.12 20.77
C TRP A 245 -11.27 38.98 19.56
N ILE A 246 -10.51 40.07 19.33
CA ILE A 246 -10.70 40.96 18.18
C ILE A 246 -9.43 40.86 17.33
N ASP A 247 -9.60 40.46 16.07
CA ASP A 247 -8.58 40.56 15.05
C ASP A 247 -8.81 41.78 14.14
N GLN A 248 -7.86 42.01 13.24
CA GLN A 248 -7.88 43.17 12.33
C GLN A 248 -9.15 43.19 11.46
N GLN A 249 -9.52 42.05 10.88
CA GLN A 249 -10.68 41.96 9.99
C GLN A 249 -11.98 42.29 10.72
N ARG A 250 -12.12 41.83 11.97
CA ARG A 250 -13.28 42.14 12.81
C ARG A 250 -13.30 43.61 13.21
N LEU A 251 -12.15 44.22 13.51
CA LEU A 251 -12.06 45.64 13.87
C LEU A 251 -12.49 46.55 12.71
N GLU A 252 -12.10 46.23 11.49
CA GLU A 252 -12.52 46.95 10.27
C GLU A 252 -14.03 46.86 10.06
N ALA A 253 -14.61 45.67 10.22
CA ALA A 253 -16.06 45.48 10.14
C ALA A 253 -16.81 46.26 11.24
N ILE A 254 -16.25 46.30 12.47
CA ILE A 254 -16.79 47.09 13.58
C ILE A 254 -16.79 48.57 13.27
N GLN A 255 -15.66 49.09 12.77
CA GLN A 255 -15.53 50.49 12.40
C GLN A 255 -16.55 50.89 11.34
N ALA A 256 -16.57 50.16 10.21
CA ALA A 256 -17.46 50.47 9.09
C ALA A 256 -18.92 50.53 9.55
N ARG A 257 -19.38 49.53 10.31
CA ARG A 257 -20.77 49.45 10.77
C ARG A 257 -21.11 50.52 11.81
N THR A 258 -20.17 50.82 12.72
CA THR A 258 -20.38 51.83 13.77
C THR A 258 -20.53 53.23 13.16
N LEU A 259 -19.64 53.59 12.26
CA LEU A 259 -19.68 54.90 11.58
C LEU A 259 -20.93 55.05 10.72
N ASP A 260 -21.30 54.01 9.96
CA ASP A 260 -22.53 54.00 9.15
C ASP A 260 -23.78 54.17 10.03
N THR A 261 -23.87 53.45 11.15
CA THR A 261 -25.02 53.52 12.05
C THR A 261 -25.14 54.90 12.70
N LEU A 262 -24.05 55.46 13.21
CA LEU A 262 -24.07 56.79 13.85
C LEU A 262 -24.41 57.89 12.84
N TYR A 263 -23.90 57.80 11.62
CA TYR A 263 -24.21 58.74 10.56
C TYR A 263 -25.69 58.67 10.13
N THR A 264 -26.18 57.47 9.81
CA THR A 264 -27.55 57.25 9.31
C THR A 264 -28.61 57.54 10.37
N GLN A 265 -28.34 57.19 11.63
CA GLN A 265 -29.30 57.32 12.73
C GLN A 265 -29.07 58.54 13.61
N ARG A 266 -28.16 59.45 13.21
CA ARG A 266 -27.81 60.69 13.93
C ARG A 266 -27.45 60.45 15.40
N GLY A 267 -26.69 59.40 15.66
CA GLY A 267 -26.18 59.10 17.00
C GLY A 267 -25.30 60.25 17.50
N ARG A 268 -25.59 60.75 18.69
CA ARG A 268 -24.81 61.80 19.36
C ARG A 268 -23.86 61.23 20.42
N LEU A 269 -24.11 60.01 20.87
CA LEU A 269 -23.31 59.35 21.88
C LEU A 269 -23.11 57.87 21.53
N LEU A 270 -21.85 57.43 21.61
CA LEU A 270 -21.45 56.03 21.51
C LEU A 270 -20.82 55.57 22.82
N ILE A 271 -21.41 54.56 23.44
CA ILE A 271 -20.82 53.82 24.56
C ILE A 271 -20.10 52.59 23.99
N VAL A 272 -18.80 52.47 24.23
CA VAL A 272 -18.00 51.30 23.87
C VAL A 272 -17.76 50.46 25.12
N ASP A 273 -18.40 49.29 25.18
CA ASP A 273 -18.28 48.38 26.33
C ASP A 273 -17.18 47.35 26.09
N MET A 274 -16.10 47.47 26.85
CA MET A 274 -14.93 46.59 26.79
C MET A 274 -14.92 45.52 27.88
N THR A 275 -16.00 45.36 28.66
CA THR A 275 -16.07 44.41 29.77
C THR A 275 -15.73 42.97 29.34
N GLY A 276 -16.02 42.60 28.10
CA GLY A 276 -15.76 41.29 27.51
C GLY A 276 -14.35 41.07 26.93
N ILE A 277 -13.45 42.06 27.01
CA ILE A 277 -12.08 41.95 26.48
C ILE A 277 -11.11 41.64 27.63
N THR A 278 -10.47 40.49 27.56
CA THR A 278 -9.48 40.05 28.58
C THR A 278 -8.06 40.52 28.28
N SER A 279 -7.70 40.67 27.01
CA SER A 279 -6.38 41.13 26.56
C SER A 279 -6.51 41.91 25.26
N LEU A 280 -5.74 42.99 25.11
CA LEU A 280 -5.72 43.83 23.92
C LEU A 280 -4.31 43.80 23.29
N ALA A 281 -4.21 43.52 21.99
CA ALA A 281 -2.97 43.65 21.22
C ALA A 281 -2.72 45.12 20.81
N LEU A 282 -1.46 45.48 20.56
CA LEU A 282 -1.06 46.86 20.28
C LEU A 282 -1.74 47.40 19.01
N GLU A 283 -1.84 46.57 17.98
CA GLU A 283 -2.41 46.86 16.67
C GLU A 283 -3.92 47.13 16.76
N ILE A 284 -4.62 46.38 17.62
CA ILE A 284 -6.05 46.57 17.87
C ILE A 284 -6.29 47.86 18.68
N ALA A 285 -5.38 48.20 19.59
CA ALA A 285 -5.45 49.45 20.35
C ALA A 285 -5.35 50.69 19.43
N SER A 286 -4.51 50.66 18.39
CA SER A 286 -4.48 51.71 17.36
C SER A 286 -5.79 51.81 16.59
N GLY A 287 -6.36 50.70 16.10
CA GLY A 287 -7.62 50.79 15.36
C GLY A 287 -8.81 51.20 16.24
N LEU A 288 -8.80 50.92 17.55
CA LEU A 288 -9.80 51.48 18.46
C LEU A 288 -9.69 53.01 18.58
N ARG A 289 -8.46 53.54 18.60
CA ARG A 289 -8.22 55.00 18.56
C ARG A 289 -8.80 55.62 17.29
N ASP A 290 -8.55 54.98 16.15
CA ASP A 290 -9.04 55.48 14.85
C ASP A 290 -10.58 55.47 14.79
N LEU A 291 -11.22 54.46 15.40
CA LEU A 291 -12.68 54.44 15.56
C LEU A 291 -13.15 55.64 16.36
N VAL A 292 -12.59 55.84 17.55
CA VAL A 292 -12.96 56.94 18.46
C VAL A 292 -12.79 58.29 17.77
N GLN A 293 -11.68 58.51 17.07
CA GLN A 293 -11.41 59.75 16.37
C GLN A 293 -12.41 59.96 15.22
N SER A 294 -12.70 58.91 14.46
CA SER A 294 -13.68 58.96 13.37
C SER A 294 -15.09 59.29 13.89
N VAL A 295 -15.50 58.71 15.02
CA VAL A 295 -16.80 59.00 15.66
C VAL A 295 -16.87 60.46 16.11
N ARG A 296 -15.80 61.00 16.70
CA ARG A 296 -15.75 62.42 17.07
C ARG A 296 -15.80 63.36 15.87
N LEU A 297 -15.19 62.97 14.74
CA LEU A 297 -15.29 63.73 13.49
C LEU A 297 -16.71 63.73 12.92
N LEU A 298 -17.53 62.71 13.21
CA LEU A 298 -18.97 62.71 12.91
C LEU A 298 -19.79 63.58 13.87
N GLY A 299 -19.16 64.19 14.89
CA GLY A 299 -19.83 65.05 15.87
C GLY A 299 -20.52 64.29 17.00
N ALA A 300 -20.17 63.02 17.21
CA ALA A 300 -20.67 62.22 18.31
C ALA A 300 -19.62 62.11 19.44
N GLU A 301 -20.11 62.09 20.68
CA GLU A 301 -19.32 61.82 21.87
C GLU A 301 -19.08 60.32 22.03
N VAL A 302 -17.95 59.97 22.63
CA VAL A 302 -17.60 58.57 22.92
C VAL A 302 -17.35 58.43 24.41
N VAL A 303 -17.96 57.41 25.01
CA VAL A 303 -17.71 56.96 26.38
C VAL A 303 -17.20 55.53 26.32
N ILE A 304 -16.07 55.23 26.94
CA ILE A 304 -15.55 53.87 27.03
C ILE A 304 -15.82 53.33 28.43
N VAL A 305 -16.30 52.10 28.52
CA VAL A 305 -16.61 51.45 29.80
C VAL A 305 -15.99 50.06 29.91
N GLY A 306 -15.81 49.57 31.14
CA GLY A 306 -15.37 48.19 31.38
C GLY A 306 -13.89 47.93 31.08
N ILE A 307 -13.03 48.96 31.12
CA ILE A 307 -11.59 48.80 30.87
C ILE A 307 -10.93 48.05 32.04
N ARG A 308 -10.32 46.90 31.75
CA ARG A 308 -9.52 46.12 32.71
C ARG A 308 -8.11 46.70 32.88
N ALA A 309 -7.46 46.42 34.01
CA ALA A 309 -6.13 46.96 34.33
C ALA A 309 -5.08 46.61 33.27
N GLU A 310 -5.10 45.38 32.75
CA GLU A 310 -4.17 44.91 31.73
C GLU A 310 -4.37 45.64 30.39
N VAL A 311 -5.63 45.91 30.03
CA VAL A 311 -6.00 46.64 28.80
C VAL A 311 -5.59 48.10 28.91
N ALA A 312 -5.83 48.73 30.07
CA ALA A 312 -5.40 50.10 30.34
C ALA A 312 -3.88 50.27 30.17
N GLN A 313 -3.08 49.31 30.66
CA GLN A 313 -1.63 49.32 30.47
C GLN A 313 -1.25 49.28 28.98
N THR A 314 -1.81 48.37 28.18
CA THR A 314 -1.53 48.32 26.74
C THR A 314 -1.95 49.60 26.01
N MET A 315 -3.08 50.20 26.39
CA MET A 315 -3.54 51.48 25.80
C MET A 315 -2.57 52.63 26.11
N THR A 316 -2.03 52.69 27.32
CA THR A 316 -1.00 53.70 27.65
C THR A 316 0.31 53.47 26.89
N GLN A 317 0.72 52.21 26.67
CA GLN A 317 1.96 51.85 25.98
C GLN A 317 1.90 52.06 24.46
N SER A 318 0.74 51.84 23.84
CA SER A 318 0.52 51.97 22.39
C SER A 318 0.51 53.42 21.90
N SER A 319 0.91 54.39 22.73
CA SER A 319 0.74 55.83 22.49
C SER A 319 -0.71 56.22 22.18
N VAL A 320 -1.69 55.38 22.60
CA VAL A 320 -3.13 55.62 22.45
C VAL A 320 -3.55 56.66 23.49
N LEU A 321 -3.22 57.92 23.18
CA LEU A 321 -3.76 59.08 23.86
C LEU A 321 -5.20 59.26 23.39
N ILE A 322 -6.14 58.77 24.19
CA ILE A 322 -7.56 59.09 24.02
C ILE A 322 -7.88 60.37 24.80
N GLU A 323 -7.20 61.46 24.44
CA GLU A 323 -7.43 62.75 25.09
C GLU A 323 -8.85 63.26 24.81
N GLY A 324 -9.56 63.59 25.90
CA GLY A 324 -10.92 64.11 25.84
C GLY A 324 -12.01 63.06 25.58
N VAL A 325 -11.73 61.78 25.86
CA VAL A 325 -12.76 60.73 25.92
C VAL A 325 -13.07 60.38 27.36
N GLN A 326 -14.36 60.28 27.65
CA GLN A 326 -14.84 59.92 28.97
C GLN A 326 -14.70 58.41 29.16
N VAL A 327 -14.20 58.02 30.34
CA VAL A 327 -14.05 56.62 30.72
C VAL A 327 -14.84 56.41 32.00
N GLU A 328 -15.79 55.49 31.97
CA GLU A 328 -16.60 55.12 33.12
C GLU A 328 -16.38 53.65 33.49
N ARG A 329 -16.79 53.28 34.71
CA ARG A 329 -16.56 51.93 35.24
C ARG A 329 -17.34 50.87 34.45
N ASP A 330 -18.60 51.14 34.18
CA ASP A 330 -19.54 50.23 33.52
C ASP A 330 -20.61 51.02 32.74
N VAL A 331 -21.41 50.31 31.94
CA VAL A 331 -22.48 50.91 31.13
C VAL A 331 -23.52 51.61 32.00
N THR A 332 -23.79 51.12 33.22
CA THR A 332 -24.81 51.68 34.10
C THR A 332 -24.42 53.09 34.55
N VAL A 333 -23.18 53.28 35.00
CA VAL A 333 -22.66 54.59 35.40
C VAL A 333 -22.67 55.57 34.22
N ALA A 334 -22.24 55.12 33.04
CA ALA A 334 -22.28 55.94 31.83
C ALA A 334 -23.71 56.39 31.48
N LEU A 335 -24.70 55.50 31.58
CA LEU A 335 -26.10 55.82 31.32
C LEU A 335 -26.68 56.80 32.34
N GLU A 336 -26.35 56.66 33.63
CA GLU A 336 -26.80 57.59 34.68
C GLU A 336 -26.31 59.02 34.43
N GLN A 337 -25.05 59.17 34.00
CA GLN A 337 -24.45 60.46 33.69
C GLN A 337 -25.07 61.12 32.45
N VAL A 338 -25.33 60.32 31.41
CA VAL A 338 -25.99 60.78 30.18
C VAL A 338 -27.41 61.23 30.48
N TYR A 339 -28.12 60.46 31.30
CA TYR A 339 -29.47 60.80 31.73
C TYR A 339 -29.50 62.11 32.51
N ALA A 340 -28.56 62.30 33.45
CA ALA A 340 -28.42 63.53 34.23
C ALA A 340 -28.12 64.76 33.35
N THR A 341 -27.29 64.59 32.32
CA THR A 341 -26.90 65.66 31.39
C THR A 341 -28.06 66.05 30.46
N LEU A 342 -28.91 65.09 30.06
CA LEU A 342 -30.06 65.33 29.19
C LEU A 342 -31.29 65.91 29.92
N HIS A 343 -31.45 65.65 31.22
CA HIS A 343 -32.66 66.02 31.99
C HIS A 343 -32.43 67.06 33.10
N GLY A 344 -31.20 67.54 33.29
CA GLY A 344 -30.88 68.65 34.22
C GLY A 344 -31.14 68.35 35.70
N HIS A 345 -31.34 67.09 36.09
CA HIS A 345 -31.59 66.64 37.46
C HIS A 345 -30.82 65.34 37.75
N SER A 346 -30.24 65.25 38.95
CA SER A 346 -29.52 64.06 39.42
C SER A 346 -30.50 62.87 39.63
N PRO A 347 -30.14 61.61 39.26
CA PRO A 347 -31.02 60.45 39.43
C PRO A 347 -31.38 60.14 40.89
N ALA A 348 -30.65 60.71 41.85
CA ALA A 348 -30.80 60.45 43.28
C ALA A 348 -32.14 60.92 43.87
N GLU A 349 -32.91 61.77 43.19
CA GLU A 349 -34.20 62.27 43.70
C GLU A 349 -35.42 61.40 43.33
N ASN A 350 -35.31 60.47 42.37
CA ASN A 350 -36.46 59.73 41.83
C ASN A 350 -36.46 58.21 42.07
N GLY A 351 -35.77 57.73 43.11
CA GLY A 351 -36.10 56.45 43.74
C GLY A 351 -35.99 55.18 42.87
N TRP A 352 -35.15 55.17 41.83
CA TRP A 352 -34.82 53.94 41.12
C TRP A 352 -33.74 53.19 41.89
N ARG A 353 -34.14 52.12 42.56
CA ARG A 353 -33.23 51.07 43.05
C ARG A 353 -33.12 50.01 41.97
N VAL A 354 -31.90 49.79 41.46
CA VAL A 354 -31.51 48.58 40.72
C VAL A 354 -30.77 47.66 41.68
#